data_AF-A0A966W4S7-F1
#
_entry.id   AF-A0A966W4S7-F1
#
_cell.length_a   1.000
_cell.length_b   1.000
_cell.length_c   1.000
_cell.angle_alpha   90.00
_cell.angle_beta   90.00
_cell.angle_gamma   90.00
#
_symmetry.space_group_name_H-M   'P 1'
#
loop_
_entity.id
_entity.type
_entity.pdbx_description
1 polymer ?
#
loop_
_entity_poly.entity_id
_entity_poly.type
_entity_poly.pdbx_seq_one_letter_code
_entity_poly.pdbx_strand_id
1 'polypeptide(L)' 'MGKKLYVGNLPYSVTDHSLSDAFASCGTVESSKVIMDRDSGRSKGFGFVEMSSDAEAQAAIAKL' A
#
# COMPACT_ATOMS: atom_id res chain seq x y z
N MET A 1 -1.87 15.08 -9.80
CA MET A 1 -2.89 14.41 -8.97
C MET A 1 -2.27 13.12 -8.45
N GLY A 2 -1.95 13.03 -7.16
CA GLY A 2 -1.46 11.79 -6.55
C GLY A 2 -2.57 10.73 -6.56
N LYS A 3 -2.22 9.48 -6.89
CA LYS A 3 -3.18 8.37 -6.95
C LYS A 3 -3.02 7.51 -5.71
N LYS A 4 -3.98 7.67 -4.79
CA LYS A 4 -4.07 6.88 -3.57
C LYS A 4 -4.80 5.56 -3.82
N LEU A 5 -4.06 4.48 -3.71
CA LEU A 5 -4.49 3.09 -3.79
C LEU A 5 -4.92 2.60 -2.42
N TYR A 6 -6.04 1.88 -2.39
CA TYR A 6 -6.48 1.12 -1.22
C TYR A 6 -6.06 -0.33 -1.41
N VAL A 7 -5.36 -0.88 -0.41
CA VAL A 7 -4.90 -2.26 -0.41
C VAL A 7 -5.54 -2.97 0.76
N GLY A 8 -6.51 -3.82 0.49
CA GLY A 8 -7.21 -4.63 1.48
C GLY A 8 -6.74 -6.09 1.49
N ASN A 9 -7.27 -6.88 2.42
CA ASN A 9 -6.96 -8.31 2.57
C ASN A 9 -5.46 -8.60 2.78
N LEU A 10 -4.76 -7.67 3.41
CA LEU A 10 -3.34 -7.82 3.71
C LEU A 10 -3.14 -8.75 4.91
N PRO A 11 -2.13 -9.63 4.85
CA PRO A 11 -1.68 -10.38 6.02
C PRO A 11 -1.32 -9.45 7.18
N TYR A 12 -1.54 -9.90 8.42
CA TYR A 12 -1.19 -9.11 9.61
C TYR A 12 0.30 -8.83 9.77
N SER A 13 1.15 -9.57 9.05
CA SER A 13 2.60 -9.38 8.97
C SER A 13 3.02 -8.27 8.01
N VAL A 14 2.12 -7.76 7.16
CA VAL A 14 2.44 -6.69 6.23
C VAL A 14 2.61 -5.38 6.97
N THR A 15 3.77 -4.76 6.75
CA THR A 15 4.12 -3.42 7.25
C THR A 15 4.05 -2.39 6.13
N ASP A 16 4.08 -1.11 6.49
CA ASP A 16 4.25 0.02 5.57
C ASP A 16 5.45 -0.21 4.63
N HIS A 17 6.61 -0.60 5.15
CA HIS A 17 7.78 -0.97 4.34
C HIS A 17 7.49 -2.09 3.33
N SER A 18 6.81 -3.16 3.75
CA SER A 18 6.49 -4.30 2.88
C SER A 18 5.56 -3.88 1.73
N LEU A 19 4.59 -3.02 2.04
CA LEU A 19 3.71 -2.39 1.05
C LEU A 19 4.51 -1.48 0.11
N SER A 20 5.40 -0.65 0.64
CA SER A 20 6.24 0.21 -0.17
C SER A 20 7.09 -0.60 -1.15
N ASP A 21 7.76 -1.66 -0.70
CA ASP A 21 8.60 -2.52 -1.54
C ASP A 21 7.79 -3.23 -2.64
N ALA A 22 6.62 -3.76 -2.29
CA ALA A 22 5.76 -4.44 -3.26
C ALA A 22 5.38 -3.50 -4.41
N PHE A 23 5.00 -2.26 -4.07
CA PHE A 23 4.59 -1.24 -5.03
C PHE A 23 5.78 -0.51 -5.70
N ALA A 24 6.95 -0.50 -5.07
CA ALA A 24 8.20 0.05 -5.63
C ALA A 24 8.62 -0.67 -6.92
N SER A 25 8.25 -1.94 -7.07
CA SER A 25 8.46 -2.71 -8.31
C SER A 25 7.59 -2.24 -9.49
N CYS A 26 6.54 -1.48 -9.22
CA CYS A 26 5.58 -0.97 -10.19
C CYS A 26 5.77 0.52 -10.50
N GLY A 27 6.44 1.26 -9.61
CA GLY A 27 6.72 2.68 -9.78
C GLY A 27 7.17 3.36 -8.49
N THR A 28 7.06 4.69 -8.46
CA THR A 28 7.50 5.49 -7.31
C THR A 28 6.38 5.62 -6.30
N VAL A 29 6.58 5.03 -5.13
CA VAL A 29 5.68 5.16 -3.97
C VAL A 29 6.01 6.47 -3.25
N GLU A 30 5.07 7.41 -3.22
CA GLU A 30 5.19 8.66 -2.46
C GLU A 30 4.87 8.44 -0.97
N SER A 31 3.91 7.57 -0.67
CA SER A 31 3.52 7.28 0.70
C SER A 31 2.93 5.88 0.83
N SER A 32 3.25 5.16 1.89
CA SER A 32 2.62 3.89 2.22
C SER A 32 2.25 3.88 3.69
N LYS A 33 1.02 3.45 4.00
CA LYS A 33 0.53 3.43 5.38
C LYS A 33 -0.39 2.26 5.61
N VAL A 34 0.06 1.33 6.45
CA VAL A 34 -0.78 0.25 6.97
C VAL A 34 -1.64 0.79 8.11
N ILE A 35 -2.93 0.46 8.08
CA ILE A 35 -3.81 0.79 9.18
C ILE A 35 -3.74 -0.33 10.21
N MET A 36 -3.27 0.02 11.39
CA MET A 36 -3.18 -0.88 12.53
C MET A 36 -4.28 -0.57 13.53
N ASP A 37 -4.81 -1.64 14.11
CA ASP A 37 -5.72 -1.62 15.24
C ASP A 37 -4.97 -1.10 16.47
N ARG A 38 -5.53 -0.08 17.11
CA ARG A 38 -4.86 0.65 18.17
C ARG A 38 -4.97 -0.06 19.52
N ASP A 39 -5.96 -0.93 19.68
CA ASP A 39 -6.23 -1.67 20.91
C ASP A 39 -5.38 -2.94 20.98
N SER A 40 -5.27 -3.66 19.86
CA SER A 40 -4.49 -4.90 19.77
C SER A 40 -3.07 -4.71 19.21
N GLY A 41 -2.77 -3.54 18.63
CA GLY A 41 -1.51 -3.28 17.94
C GLY A 41 -1.31 -4.09 16.65
N ARG A 42 -2.35 -4.79 16.19
CA ARG A 42 -2.29 -5.65 14.99
C ARG A 42 -2.77 -4.90 13.75
N SER A 43 -2.22 -5.22 12.59
CA SER A 43 -2.73 -4.66 11.33
C SER A 43 -4.23 -4.97 11.18
N LYS A 44 -5.03 -4.02 10.68
CA LYS A 44 -6.44 -4.26 10.36
C LYS A 44 -6.61 -5.06 9.06
N GLY A 45 -5.50 -5.45 8.44
CA GLY A 45 -5.48 -6.16 7.16
C GLY A 45 -5.76 -5.24 5.97
N PHE A 46 -5.57 -3.94 6.14
CA PHE A 46 -5.65 -2.98 5.04
C PHE A 46 -4.69 -1.80 5.23
N GLY A 47 -4.35 -1.18 4.10
CA GLY A 47 -3.45 -0.04 4.03
C GLY A 47 -3.74 0.83 2.82
N PHE A 48 -3.02 1.93 2.74
CA PHE A 48 -3.08 2.87 1.63
C PHE A 48 -1.68 3.09 1.07
N VAL A 49 -1.59 3.16 -0.26
CA VAL A 49 -0.36 3.49 -0.98
C VAL A 49 -0.64 4.67 -1.89
N GLU A 50 0.19 5.69 -1.87
CA GLU A 50 0.12 6.83 -2.75
C GLU A 50 1.27 6.72 -3.75
N MET A 51 0.90 6.66 -5.02
CA MET A 51 1.86 6.57 -6.13
C MET A 51 2.05 7.95 -6.75
N SER A 52 3.24 8.18 -7.30
CA SER A 52 3.58 9.46 -7.93
C SER A 52 2.84 9.68 -9.27
N SER A 53 2.50 8.59 -9.98
CA SER A 53 1.81 8.64 -11.27
C SER A 53 0.60 7.70 -11.36
N ASP A 54 -0.39 8.10 -12.18
CA ASP A 54 -1.59 7.32 -12.50
C ASP A 54 -1.26 6.00 -13.19
N ALA A 55 -0.31 6.04 -14.12
CA ALA A 55 0.11 4.87 -14.88
C ALA A 55 0.77 3.82 -13.97
N GLU A 56 1.61 4.26 -13.04
CA GLU A 56 2.25 3.40 -12.04
C GLU A 56 1.21 2.82 -11.06
N ALA A 57 0.24 3.64 -10.66
CA ALA A 57 -0.85 3.20 -9.81
C ALA A 57 -1.72 2.12 -10.46
N GLN A 58 -2.09 2.31 -11.73
CA GLN A 58 -2.82 1.30 -12.50
C GLN A 58 -2.00 0.04 -12.73
N ALA A 59 -0.71 0.18 -13.07
CA ALA A 59 0.18 -0.96 -13.24
C ALA A 59 0.28 -1.78 -11.94
N ALA A 60 0.38 -1.12 -10.79
CA ALA A 60 0.42 -1.79 -9.51
C ALA A 60 -0.89 -2.54 -9.19
N ILE A 61 -2.06 -1.94 -9.46
CA ILE A 61 -3.35 -2.62 -9.31
C ILE A 61 -3.47 -3.83 -10.24
N ALA A 62 -2.96 -3.73 -11.47
CA ALA A 62 -3.09 -4.80 -12.46
C ALA A 62 -2.15 -6.00 -12.20
N LYS A 63 -1.09 -5.79 -11.41
CA LYS A 63 -0.02 -6.76 -11.19
C LYS A 63 -0.17 -7.54 -9.87
N LEU A 64 -1.03 -7.09 -8.97
CA LEU A 64 -1.29 -7.62 -7.62
C LEU A 64 -2.73 -8.15 -7.50
#